data_AF-A0A565AYF3-F1
#
_entry.id   AF-A0A565AYF3-F1
#
_cell.length_a   1.000
_cell.length_b   1.000
_cell.length_c   1.000
_cell.angle_alpha   90.00
_cell.angle_beta   90.00
_cell.angle_gamma   90.00
#
_symmetry.space_group_name_H-M   'P 1'
#
loop_
_entity.id
_entity.type
_entity.pdbx_description
1 polymer ?
#
loop_
_entity_poly.entity_id
_entity_poly.type
_entity_poly.pdbx_seq_one_letter_code
_entity_poly.pdbx_strand_id
1 'polypeptide(L)' 'MSKRSSSSKLFFYDLYGSDLKVQVMADGSKSELDEAEFSKLHATTKRGDYVGVTGFPGKRREES' A
#
# COMPACT_ATOMS: atom_id res chain seq x y z
N MET A 1 -0.70 -0.24 12.64
CA MET A 1 -0.39 0.57 11.44
C MET A 1 1.05 0.32 11.03
N SER A 2 1.26 -0.48 9.99
CA SER A 2 2.58 -0.88 9.50
C SER A 2 2.67 -0.55 8.02
N LYS A 3 3.82 -0.02 7.60
CA LYS A 3 4.18 0.19 6.21
C LYS A 3 5.42 -0.65 5.92
N ARG A 4 5.34 -1.50 4.92
CA ARG A 4 6.43 -2.39 4.50
C ARG A 4 6.65 -2.25 3.00
N SER A 5 7.90 -2.35 2.56
CA SER A 5 8.27 -2.35 1.14
C SER A 5 8.99 -3.64 0.82
N SER A 6 8.58 -4.33 -0.24
CA SER A 6 9.31 -5.50 -0.76
C SER A 6 10.19 -5.14 -1.95
N SER A 7 9.90 -4.03 -2.63
CA SER A 7 10.68 -3.49 -3.75
C SER A 7 10.34 -2.01 -3.96
N SER A 8 11.04 -1.31 -4.86
CA SER A 8 10.69 0.06 -5.29
C SER A 8 9.30 0.17 -5.93
N LYS A 9 8.74 -0.96 -6.38
CA LYS A 9 7.44 -1.06 -7.06
C LYS A 9 6.36 -1.72 -6.23
N LEU A 10 6.65 -2.19 -5.01
CA LEU A 10 5.69 -2.98 -4.23
C LEU A 10 5.71 -2.59 -2.75
N PHE A 11 4.61 -1.98 -2.31
CA PHE A 11 4.40 -1.51 -0.95
C PHE A 11 3.17 -2.15 -0.31
N PHE A 12 3.24 -2.36 1.00
CA PHE A 12 2.20 -2.94 1.82
C PHE A 12 1.84 -1.99 2.96
N TYR A 13 0.55 -1.75 3.13
CA TYR A 13 0.01 -0.93 4.23
C TYR A 13 -1.01 -1.73 5.02
N ASP A 14 -0.89 -1.68 6.34
CA ASP A 14 -1.92 -2.18 7.25
C ASP A 14 -2.77 -0.99 7.72
N LEU A 15 -3.96 -0.84 7.12
CA LEU A 15 -4.96 0.16 7.50
C LEU A 15 -5.90 -0.41 8.56
N TYR A 16 -6.27 0.44 9.52
CA TYR A 16 -7.14 0.08 10.64
C TYR A 16 -8.36 0.99 10.63
N GLY A 17 -9.54 0.41 10.82
CA GLY A 17 -10.79 1.14 10.98
C GLY A 17 -11.80 0.26 11.68
N SER A 18 -12.50 0.80 12.69
CA SER A 18 -13.54 0.10 13.45
C SER A 18 -13.11 -1.30 13.92
N ASP A 19 -11.91 -1.39 14.53
CA ASP A 19 -11.27 -2.64 15.01
C ASP A 19 -10.96 -3.70 13.94
N LEU A 20 -11.20 -3.38 12.67
CA LEU A 20 -10.84 -4.21 11.52
C LEU A 20 -9.52 -3.74 10.91
N LYS A 21 -8.79 -4.70 10.36
CA LYS A 21 -7.55 -4.48 9.62
C LYS A 21 -7.75 -4.84 8.15
N VAL A 22 -7.40 -3.94 7.24
CA VAL A 22 -7.30 -4.20 5.80
C VAL A 22 -5.85 -4.04 5.36
N GLN A 23 -5.33 -5.03 4.64
CA GLN A 23 -4.04 -4.92 3.98
C GLN A 23 -4.22 -4.33 2.58
N VAL A 24 -3.47 -3.29 2.29
CA VAL A 24 -3.38 -2.66 0.98
C VAL A 24 -2.06 -3.04 0.34
N MET A 25 -2.13 -3.54 -0.88
CA MET A 25 -0.97 -3.93 -1.68
C MET A 25 -0.88 -2.96 -2.87
N ALA A 26 0.03 -2.00 -2.78
CA ALA A 26 0.28 -1.01 -3.82
C ALA A 26 1.38 -1.52 -4.74
N ASP A 27 1.00 -1.85 -5.98
CA ASP A 27 1.89 -2.34 -7.04
C ASP A 27 2.01 -1.29 -8.13
N GLY A 28 3.24 -0.87 -8.43
CA GLY A 28 3.52 0.15 -9.44
C GLY A 28 3.06 -0.25 -10.85
N SER A 29 2.99 -1.54 -11.15
CA SER A 29 2.51 -2.05 -12.45
C SER A 29 1.00 -1.88 -12.63
N LYS A 30 0.26 -1.68 -11.53
CA LYS A 30 -1.19 -1.42 -11.53
C LYS A 30 -1.51 0.06 -11.26
N SER A 31 -0.48 0.89 -11.11
CA SER A 31 -0.63 2.32 -10.92
C SER A 31 -0.62 3.01 -12.28
N GLU A 32 -1.36 4.11 -12.39
CA GLU A 32 -1.28 5.02 -13.53
C GLU A 32 -0.09 5.99 -13.42
N LEU A 33 0.60 6.00 -12.28
CA LEU A 33 1.79 6.81 -12.04
C LEU A 33 3.02 6.16 -12.67
N ASP A 34 3.96 6.98 -13.12
CA ASP A 34 5.30 6.51 -13.46
C ASP A 34 6.04 6.01 -12.21
N GLU A 35 7.13 5.26 -12.41
CA GLU A 35 7.88 4.64 -11.33
C GLU A 35 8.48 5.65 -10.34
N ALA A 36 8.90 6.82 -10.82
CA ALA A 36 9.54 7.84 -9.98
C ALA A 36 8.50 8.53 -9.10
N GLU A 37 7.36 8.91 -9.66
CA GLU A 37 6.24 9.53 -8.94
C GLU A 37 5.60 8.53 -7.97
N PHE A 38 5.45 7.26 -8.36
CA PHE A 38 4.99 6.19 -7.47
C PHE A 38 5.91 6.01 -6.26
N SER A 39 7.22 5.90 -6.51
CA SER A 39 8.22 5.77 -5.45
C SER A 39 8.23 6.99 -4.52
N LYS A 40 8.14 8.19 -5.08
CA LYS A 40 8.12 9.45 -4.33
C LYS A 40 6.87 9.61 -3.48
N LEU A 41 5.68 9.29 -4.01
CA LEU A 41 4.41 9.28 -3.25
C LEU A 41 4.51 8.35 -2.05
N HIS A 42 5.07 7.17 -2.26
CA HIS A 42 5.29 6.20 -1.19
C HIS A 42 6.50 6.54 -0.32
N ALA A 43 7.42 7.41 -0.71
CA ALA A 43 8.46 7.90 0.21
C ALA A 43 7.90 8.97 1.16
N THR A 44 6.96 9.80 0.72
CA THR A 44 6.38 10.88 1.52
C THR A 44 5.33 10.41 2.52
N THR A 45 4.60 9.32 2.21
CA THR A 45 3.57 8.76 3.11
C THR A 45 4.21 8.13 4.36
N LYS A 46 3.82 8.59 5.55
CA LYS A 46 4.35 8.14 6.85
C LYS A 46 3.31 7.40 7.68
N ARG A 47 3.78 6.71 8.72
CA ARG A 47 2.90 6.12 9.74
C ARG A 47 2.19 7.25 10.48
N GLY A 48 0.85 7.22 10.48
CA GLY A 48 -0.01 8.21 11.12
C GLY A 48 -0.85 9.00 10.11
N ASP A 49 -0.46 8.97 8.84
CA ASP A 49 -1.18 9.69 7.78
C ASP A 49 -2.51 9.00 7.46
N TYR A 50 -3.53 9.82 7.19
CA TYR A 50 -4.80 9.37 6.63
C TYR A 50 -4.65 9.23 5.12
N VAL A 51 -4.96 8.05 4.59
CA VAL A 51 -4.81 7.74 3.17
C VAL A 51 -6.14 7.27 2.58
N GLY A 52 -6.45 7.77 1.39
CA GLY A 52 -7.53 7.25 0.54
C GLY A 52 -6.98 6.17 -0.39
N VAL A 53 -7.71 5.07 -0.57
CA VAL A 53 -7.30 3.96 -1.44
C VAL A 53 -8.40 3.68 -2.44
N THR A 54 -8.04 3.76 -3.73
CA THR A 54 -8.88 3.34 -4.85
C THR A 54 -8.22 2.14 -5.51
N GLY A 55 -8.97 1.07 -5.73
CA GLY A 55 -8.44 -0.15 -6.31
C GLY A 55 -9.44 -1.29 -6.28
N PHE A 56 -8.94 -2.51 -6.41
CA PHE A 56 -9.76 -3.72 -6.51
C PHE A 56 -9.64 -4.57 -5.25
N PRO A 57 -10.75 -5.08 -4.70
CA PRO A 57 -10.70 -6.01 -3.58
C PRO A 57 -10.02 -7.32 -4.02
N GLY A 58 -9.16 -7.87 -3.15
CA GLY A 58 -8.47 -9.12 -3.42
C GLY A 58 -8.00 -9.77 -2.13
N LYS A 59 -7.89 -11.11 -2.15
CA LYS A 59 -7.31 -11.89 -1.05
C LYS A 59 -5.93 -12.37 -1.48
N ARG A 60 -4.89 -11.93 -0.79
CA ARG A 60 -3.54 -12.47 -0.99
C ARG A 60 -3.46 -13.85 -0.31
N ARG A 61 -2.72 -14.78 -0.91
CA ARG A 61 -2.30 -15.99 -0.19
C ARG A 61 -1.31 -15.59 0.89
N GLU A 62 -1.60 -15.98 2.12
CA GLU A 62 -0.65 -15.94 3.21
C GLU A 62 0.18 -17.22 3.07
N GLU A 63 1.42 -17.10 2.59
CA GLU A 63 2.37 -18.23 2.68
C GLU A 63 2.87 -18.26 4.12
N SER A 64 2.55 -19.37 4.79
CA SER A 64 3.00 -19.77 6.12
C SER A 64 4.47 -20.16 6.13
#